data_AF-A0A1F6S4B5-F1
#
_entry.id   AF-A0A1F6S4B5-F1
#
_cell.length_a   1.000
_cell.length_b   1.000
_cell.length_c   1.000
_cell.angle_alpha   90.00
_cell.angle_beta   90.00
_cell.angle_gamma   90.00
#
_symmetry.space_group_name_H-M   'P 1'
#
loop_
_entity.id
_entity.type
_entity.pdbx_description
1 polymer ?
#
loop_
_entity_poly.entity_id
_entity_poly.type
_entity_poly.pdbx_seq_one_letter_code
_entity_poly.pdbx_strand_id
1 'polypeptide(L)'
;MIFLPKNKKGFTLIELLVAMAIIAILAAVVLISMQGYGKDARASKALAEMSSVIPSLYSCWGNGGTVNAPGTYGGINICKLDGVDNPAYGSWPVGFSGDLKEWWLGSWDAPNPLANKNWTAVFVSANDGKNVCCNSAMNGCKILAWDGSTWPAGYCDPTHPDN
;
A
#
# COMPACT_ATOMS: atom_id res chain seq x y z
N MET A 1 -58.18 40.21 -14.04
CA MET A 1 -57.33 39.28 -13.26
C MET A 1 -57.54 37.89 -13.84
N ILE A 2 -56.58 37.35 -14.59
CA ILE A 2 -56.69 36.07 -15.31
C ILE A 2 -56.11 34.98 -14.40
N PHE A 3 -56.95 34.01 -14.00
CA PHE A 3 -56.50 32.82 -13.27
C PHE A 3 -55.97 31.80 -14.29
N LEU A 4 -54.65 31.60 -14.30
CA LEU A 4 -54.01 30.53 -15.06
C LEU A 4 -54.19 29.19 -14.34
N PRO A 5 -54.80 28.16 -14.96
CA PRO A 5 -54.91 26.84 -14.36
C PRO A 5 -53.51 26.23 -14.20
N LYS A 6 -53.12 25.99 -12.95
CA LYS A 6 -51.83 25.38 -12.59
C LYS A 6 -51.97 23.86 -12.75
N ASN A 7 -51.55 23.32 -13.90
CA ASN A 7 -51.46 21.87 -14.15
C ASN A 7 -50.46 21.23 -13.17
N LYS A 8 -50.93 20.88 -11.97
CA LYS A 8 -50.15 20.09 -11.01
C LYS A 8 -50.21 18.62 -11.45
N LYS A 9 -49.33 18.23 -12.37
CA LYS A 9 -49.04 16.81 -12.62
C LYS A 9 -48.33 16.25 -11.38
N GLY A 10 -49.04 15.52 -10.55
CA GLY A 10 -48.45 14.75 -9.46
C GLY A 10 -47.76 13.51 -10.02
N PHE A 11 -46.59 13.17 -9.49
CA PHE A 11 -45.96 11.88 -9.74
C PHE A 11 -46.90 10.76 -9.26
N THR A 12 -47.08 9.73 -10.06
CA THR A 12 -47.88 8.59 -9.63
C THR A 12 -47.11 7.78 -8.59
N LEU A 13 -47.83 7.20 -7.63
CA LEU A 13 -47.23 6.39 -6.56
C LEU A 13 -46.47 5.18 -7.15
N ILE A 14 -46.95 4.67 -8.29
CA ILE A 14 -46.31 3.56 -9.00
C ILE A 14 -45.01 3.95 -9.70
N GLU A 15 -44.90 5.15 -10.26
CA GLU A 15 -43.64 5.63 -10.85
C GLU A 15 -42.53 5.70 -9.78
N LEU A 16 -42.89 6.15 -8.57
CA LEU A 16 -41.94 6.23 -7.47
C LEU A 16 -41.55 4.84 -6.95
N LEU A 17 -42.49 3.90 -6.92
CA LEU A 17 -42.25 2.51 -6.50
C LEU A 17 -41.32 1.77 -7.47
N VAL A 18 -41.54 1.92 -8.78
CA VAL A 18 -40.66 1.33 -9.82
C VAL A 18 -39.26 1.96 -9.75
N ALA A 19 -39.15 3.27 -9.52
CA ALA A 19 -37.86 3.92 -9.37
C ALA A 19 -37.04 3.37 -8.19
N MET A 20 -37.66 3.17 -7.02
CA MET A 20 -36.96 2.60 -5.86
C MET A 20 -36.55 1.13 -6.10
N ALA A 21 -37.38 0.37 -6.83
CA ALA A 21 -37.03 -1.00 -7.21
C ALA A 21 -35.76 -1.05 -8.09
N ILE A 22 -35.63 -0.13 -9.07
CA ILE A 22 -34.43 -0.05 -9.92
C ILE A 22 -33.20 0.39 -9.10
N ILE A 23 -33.34 1.40 -8.25
CA ILE A 23 -32.24 1.88 -7.39
C ILE A 23 -31.76 0.77 -6.45
N ALA A 24 -32.67 -0.03 -5.90
CA ALA A 24 -32.31 -1.15 -5.02
C ALA A 24 -31.44 -2.21 -5.74
N ILE A 25 -31.77 -2.54 -6.99
CA ILE A 25 -31.00 -3.49 -7.79
C ILE A 25 -29.61 -2.92 -8.10
N LEU A 26 -29.52 -1.66 -8.54
CA LEU A 26 -28.25 -1.01 -8.84
C LEU A 26 -27.35 -0.90 -7.60
N ALA A 27 -27.92 -0.55 -6.44
CA ALA A 27 -27.19 -0.46 -5.18
C ALA A 27 -26.60 -1.81 -4.74
N ALA A 28 -27.35 -2.90 -4.91
CA ALA A 28 -26.88 -4.25 -4.56
C ALA A 28 -25.66 -4.68 -5.38
N VAL A 29 -25.66 -4.43 -6.69
CA VAL A 29 -24.53 -4.77 -7.58
C VAL A 29 -23.29 -3.93 -7.24
N VAL A 30 -23.48 -2.63 -7.00
CA VAL A 30 -22.39 -1.73 -6.61
C VAL A 30 -21.72 -2.20 -5.31
N LEU A 31 -22.50 -2.59 -4.30
CA LEU A 31 -21.96 -3.01 -3.01
C LEU A 31 -21.09 -4.27 -3.10
N ILE A 32 -21.44 -5.22 -3.98
CA ILE A 32 -20.59 -6.41 -4.22
C ILE A 32 -19.29 -5.99 -4.91
N SER A 33 -19.37 -5.08 -5.90
CA SER A 33 -18.19 -4.62 -6.62
C SER A 33 -17.21 -3.83 -5.75
N MET A 34 -17.70 -3.00 -4.81
CA MET A 34 -16.87 -2.10 -4.00
C MET A 34 -16.00 -2.80 -2.94
N GLN A 35 -16.27 -4.06 -2.61
CA GLN A 35 -15.53 -4.81 -1.57
C GLN A 35 -14.04 -5.05 -1.93
N GLY A 36 -13.69 -5.06 -3.22
CA GLY A 36 -12.30 -5.24 -3.69
C GLY A 36 -11.49 -3.94 -3.81
N TYR A 37 -12.13 -2.84 -4.24
CA TYR A 37 -11.44 -1.59 -4.58
C TYR A 37 -10.69 -0.96 -3.40
N GLY A 38 -11.23 -1.06 -2.18
CA GLY A 38 -10.54 -0.56 -0.98
C GLY A 38 -9.21 -1.26 -0.73
N LYS A 39 -9.14 -2.56 -1.02
CA LYS A 39 -7.93 -3.38 -0.82
C LYS A 39 -6.84 -3.02 -1.83
N ASP A 40 -7.22 -2.83 -3.08
CA ASP A 40 -6.29 -2.44 -4.14
C ASP A 40 -5.76 -1.02 -3.94
N ALA A 41 -6.61 -0.08 -3.51
CA ALA A 41 -6.21 1.29 -3.20
C ALA A 41 -5.15 1.35 -2.08
N ARG A 42 -5.33 0.56 -1.01
CA ARG A 42 -4.37 0.46 0.10
C ARG A 42 -3.04 -0.14 -0.34
N ALA A 43 -3.08 -1.22 -1.12
CA ALA A 43 -1.87 -1.84 -1.65
C ALA A 43 -1.11 -0.88 -2.59
N SER A 44 -1.82 -0.15 -3.44
CA SER A 44 -1.23 0.87 -4.31
C SER A 44 -0.62 2.03 -3.52
N LYS A 45 -1.24 2.43 -2.41
CA LYS A 45 -0.69 3.46 -1.51
C LYS A 45 0.61 2.98 -0.86
N ALA A 46 0.62 1.77 -0.30
CA ALA A 46 1.82 1.18 0.29
C ALA A 46 2.95 1.03 -0.75
N LEU A 47 2.63 0.65 -1.98
CA LEU A 47 3.58 0.60 -3.10
C LEU A 47 4.20 1.97 -3.39
N ALA A 48 3.40 3.03 -3.42
CA ALA A 48 3.87 4.39 -3.69
C ALA A 48 4.74 4.92 -2.54
N GLU A 49 4.31 4.71 -1.29
CA GLU A 49 5.08 5.09 -0.10
C GLU A 49 6.44 4.37 -0.09
N MET A 50 6.47 3.08 -0.40
CA MET A 50 7.71 2.32 -0.48
C MET A 50 8.62 2.77 -1.62
N SER A 51 8.06 2.99 -2.80
CA SER A 51 8.85 3.44 -3.96
C SER A 51 9.51 4.80 -3.69
N SER A 52 8.91 5.66 -2.86
CA SER A 52 9.47 6.96 -2.51
C SER A 52 10.67 6.90 -1.55
N VAL A 53 10.79 5.85 -0.72
CA VAL A 53 11.91 5.72 0.23
C VAL A 53 13.12 5.00 -0.36
N ILE A 54 12.96 4.27 -1.47
CA ILE A 54 14.03 3.53 -2.15
C ILE A 54 15.26 4.39 -2.47
N PRO A 55 15.12 5.61 -3.05
CA PRO A 55 16.29 6.46 -3.31
C PRO A 55 17.03 6.89 -2.04
N SER A 56 16.29 7.11 -0.94
CA SER A 56 16.86 7.43 0.36
C SER A 56 17.65 6.27 0.95
N LEU A 57 17.17 5.03 0.76
CA LEU A 57 17.89 3.80 1.13
C LEU A 57 19.22 3.69 0.37
N TYR A 58 19.19 3.85 -0.95
CA TYR A 58 20.41 3.82 -1.78
C TYR A 58 21.39 4.93 -1.42
N SER A 59 20.89 6.14 -1.17
CA SER A 59 21.73 7.27 -0.76
C SER A 59 22.36 7.03 0.61
N CYS A 60 21.63 6.42 1.55
CA CYS A 60 22.16 6.04 2.85
C CYS A 60 23.34 5.06 2.71
N TRP A 61 23.15 4.01 1.90
CA TRP A 61 24.20 3.00 1.67
C TRP A 61 25.40 3.55 0.93
N GLY A 62 25.18 4.41 -0.08
CA GLY A 62 26.26 5.07 -0.82
C GLY A 62 27.16 5.93 0.06
N ASN A 63 26.66 6.40 1.20
CA ASN A 63 27.39 7.20 2.18
C ASN A 63 27.92 6.37 3.38
N GLY A 64 27.85 5.05 3.32
CA GLY A 64 28.32 4.16 4.39
C GLY A 64 27.40 4.09 5.61
N GLY A 65 26.15 4.54 5.48
CA GLY A 65 25.16 4.49 6.55
C GLY A 65 24.46 3.15 6.68
N THR A 66 23.92 2.91 7.87
CA THR A 66 23.02 1.79 8.15
C THR A 66 21.58 2.28 8.09
N VAL A 67 20.70 1.51 7.45
CA VAL A 67 19.27 1.84 7.41
C VAL A 67 18.61 1.46 8.72
N ASN A 68 17.87 2.39 9.32
CA ASN A 68 16.99 2.06 10.44
C ASN A 68 15.73 1.40 9.92
N ALA A 69 15.28 0.37 10.63
CA ALA A 69 14.02 -0.27 10.31
C ALA A 69 12.83 0.68 10.55
N PRO A 70 11.74 0.60 9.77
CA PRO A 70 10.56 1.42 10.00
C PRO A 70 10.01 1.14 11.40
N GLY A 71 9.79 2.20 12.18
CA GLY A 71 9.14 2.06 13.48
C GLY A 71 7.69 1.58 13.32
N THR A 72 7.08 1.09 14.40
CA THR A 72 5.67 0.65 14.43
C THR A 72 4.70 1.66 13.82
N TYR A 73 5.03 2.96 13.87
CA TYR A 73 4.20 4.06 13.35
C TYR A 73 4.88 4.90 12.25
N GLY A 74 6.06 4.48 11.77
CA GLY A 74 6.91 5.30 10.90
C GLY A 74 7.58 6.46 11.64
N GLY A 75 8.00 7.49 10.89
CA GLY A 75 8.58 8.73 11.42
C GLY A 75 10.04 8.62 11.90
N ILE A 76 10.62 7.43 11.88
CA ILE A 76 12.04 7.22 12.18
C ILE A 76 12.87 7.62 10.95
N ASN A 77 14.04 8.24 11.16
CA ASN A 77 14.99 8.52 10.09
C ASN A 77 15.39 7.25 9.35
N ILE A 78 15.35 7.29 8.02
CA ILE A 78 15.67 6.13 7.17
C ILE A 78 17.12 5.70 7.37
N CYS A 79 18.03 6.67 7.48
CA CYS A 79 19.45 6.42 7.60
C CYS A 79 19.98 6.73 9.00
N LYS A 80 20.98 5.95 9.42
CA LYS A 80 21.88 6.23 10.52
C LYS A 80 23.31 6.26 9.99
N LEU A 81 24.00 7.36 10.22
CA LEU A 81 25.42 7.51 9.93
C LEU A 81 26.18 7.62 11.25
N ASP A 82 27.38 7.05 11.30
CA ASP A 82 28.21 7.14 12.50
C ASP A 82 28.61 8.59 12.77
N GLY A 83 28.29 9.07 13.99
CA GLY A 83 28.59 10.43 14.41
C GLY A 83 27.68 11.52 13.82
N VAL A 84 26.58 11.16 13.14
CA VAL A 84 25.60 12.13 12.62
C VAL A 84 24.23 11.88 13.23
N ASP A 85 23.77 12.82 14.04
CA ASP A 85 22.39 12.86 14.52
C ASP A 85 21.48 13.38 13.40
N ASN A 86 20.39 12.66 13.13
CA ASN A 86 19.34 13.04 12.16
C ASN A 86 19.87 13.35 10.74
N PRO A 87 20.45 12.37 10.04
CA PRO A 87 21.03 12.60 8.74
C PRO A 87 19.91 12.89 7.70
N ALA A 88 20.17 13.78 6.73
CA ALA A 88 19.17 14.33 5.80
C ALA A 88 18.73 13.37 4.68
N TYR A 89 18.35 12.14 5.03
CA TYR A 89 17.87 11.10 4.09
C TYR A 89 16.34 10.92 4.16
N GLY A 90 15.65 11.76 4.93
CA GLY A 90 14.22 11.65 5.16
C GLY A 90 13.86 10.58 6.20
N SER A 91 12.56 10.46 6.46
CA SER A 91 12.01 9.58 7.48
C SER A 91 11.02 8.61 6.84
N TRP A 92 10.84 7.44 7.47
CA TRP A 92 9.83 6.48 7.05
C TRP A 92 8.43 7.14 7.08
N PRO A 93 7.61 6.95 6.03
CA PRO A 93 6.23 7.45 6.00
C PRO A 93 5.47 7.13 7.28
N VAL A 94 4.71 8.11 7.78
CA VAL A 94 3.81 7.93 8.93
C VAL A 94 2.50 7.32 8.46
N GLY A 95 1.97 6.35 9.19
CA GLY A 95 0.68 5.73 8.87
C GLY A 95 0.74 4.46 8.02
N PHE A 96 1.92 3.85 7.86
CA PHE A 96 2.06 2.48 7.34
C PHE A 96 1.18 1.47 8.11
N SER A 97 0.93 1.69 9.40
CA SER A 97 0.29 0.74 10.31
C SER A 97 -1.22 0.57 10.16
N GLY A 98 -1.90 1.41 9.35
CA GLY A 98 -3.35 1.29 9.17
C GLY A 98 -3.74 0.08 8.29
N ASP A 99 -2.88 -0.25 7.33
CA ASP A 99 -3.14 -1.25 6.30
C ASP A 99 -2.14 -2.42 6.31
N LEU A 100 -1.02 -2.29 7.04
CA LEU A 100 0.06 -3.28 7.14
C LEU A 100 0.14 -3.89 8.55
N LYS A 101 0.22 -5.23 8.65
CA LYS A 101 0.34 -5.98 9.91
C LYS A 101 1.77 -6.35 10.24
N GLU A 102 2.57 -6.62 9.23
CA GLU A 102 3.94 -7.12 9.36
C GLU A 102 4.81 -6.47 8.28
N TRP A 103 6.06 -6.18 8.63
CA TRP A 103 7.06 -5.70 7.70
C TRP A 103 8.39 -6.37 7.99
N TRP A 104 9.22 -6.50 6.96
CA TRP A 104 10.55 -7.05 7.07
C TRP A 104 11.48 -6.32 6.11
N LEU A 105 12.64 -5.95 6.61
CA LEU A 105 13.71 -5.36 5.81
C LEU A 105 14.97 -6.14 6.12
N GLY A 106 15.56 -6.75 5.10
CA GLY A 106 16.72 -7.60 5.29
C GLY A 106 17.48 -7.90 4.01
N SER A 107 18.57 -8.62 4.18
CA SER A 107 19.39 -9.16 3.10
C SER A 107 19.42 -10.67 3.23
N TRP A 108 19.51 -11.35 2.09
CA TRP A 108 19.65 -12.81 2.04
C TRP A 108 21.02 -13.28 2.56
N ASP A 109 22.01 -12.39 2.56
CA ASP A 109 23.41 -12.75 2.80
C ASP A 109 23.95 -12.48 4.22
N ALA A 110 23.19 -11.86 5.14
CA ALA A 110 23.65 -11.60 6.53
C ALA A 110 22.58 -10.94 7.42
N PRO A 111 22.71 -11.05 8.76
CA PRO A 111 21.96 -10.21 9.70
C PRO A 111 22.51 -8.77 9.65
N ASN A 112 21.70 -7.83 9.17
CA ASN A 112 21.79 -6.38 9.39
C ASN A 112 23.21 -5.83 9.63
N PRO A 113 23.96 -5.46 8.59
CA PRO A 113 23.69 -4.17 7.95
C PRO A 113 23.72 -4.27 6.43
N LEU A 114 22.73 -3.64 5.78
CA LEU A 114 22.49 -3.65 4.33
C LEU A 114 23.56 -2.90 3.53
N ALA A 115 24.83 -3.27 3.66
CA ALA A 115 25.93 -2.70 2.90
C ALA A 115 25.99 -3.34 1.50
N ASN A 116 25.36 -2.73 0.51
CA ASN A 116 25.57 -2.98 -0.93
C ASN A 116 25.50 -4.46 -1.37
N LYS A 117 24.58 -5.24 -0.78
CA LYS A 117 24.24 -6.62 -1.16
C LYS A 117 22.79 -6.73 -1.61
N ASN A 118 22.36 -7.93 -2.02
CA ASN A 118 20.99 -8.22 -2.43
C ASN A 118 20.01 -7.92 -1.28
N TRP A 119 19.43 -6.71 -1.31
CA TRP A 119 18.44 -6.26 -0.33
C TRP A 119 17.02 -6.61 -0.78
N THR A 120 16.15 -6.84 0.20
CA THR A 120 14.73 -7.09 0.00
C THR A 120 13.94 -6.48 1.17
N ALA A 121 12.82 -5.85 0.83
CA ALA A 121 11.91 -5.21 1.76
C ALA A 121 10.51 -5.73 1.47
N VAL A 122 9.84 -6.23 2.49
CA VAL A 122 8.53 -6.87 2.39
C VAL A 122 7.57 -6.22 3.36
N PHE A 123 6.39 -5.88 2.87
CA PHE A 123 5.31 -5.29 3.65
C PHE A 123 4.06 -6.11 3.45
N VAL A 124 3.49 -6.62 4.53
CA VAL A 124 2.35 -7.52 4.53
C VAL A 124 1.12 -6.75 4.98
N SER A 125 0.08 -6.75 4.15
CA SER A 125 -1.20 -6.17 4.54
C SER A 125 -1.89 -6.99 5.62
N ALA A 126 -2.44 -6.32 6.63
CA ALA A 126 -3.05 -6.94 7.80
C ALA A 126 -4.25 -7.83 7.52
N ASN A 127 -5.05 -7.44 6.53
CA ASN A 127 -6.40 -7.97 6.33
C ASN A 127 -6.69 -8.34 4.87
N ASP A 128 -5.80 -7.96 3.95
CA ASP A 128 -6.13 -7.95 2.51
C ASP A 128 -5.32 -8.97 1.69
N GLY A 129 -4.42 -9.75 2.31
CA GLY A 129 -3.70 -10.85 1.65
C GLY A 129 -2.79 -10.40 0.50
N LYS A 130 -2.32 -9.15 0.54
CA LYS A 130 -1.42 -8.56 -0.46
C LYS A 130 -0.10 -8.20 0.21
N ASN A 131 0.99 -8.50 -0.48
CA ASN A 131 2.34 -8.17 -0.07
C ASN A 131 2.93 -7.14 -1.02
N VAL A 132 3.60 -6.12 -0.50
CA VAL A 132 4.46 -5.23 -1.29
C VAL A 132 5.89 -5.72 -1.12
N CYS A 133 6.49 -6.22 -2.19
CA CYS A 133 7.89 -6.62 -2.23
C CYS A 133 8.69 -5.54 -2.95
N CYS A 134 9.81 -5.14 -2.37
CA CYS A 134 10.82 -4.34 -3.04
C CYS A 134 12.16 -5.06 -2.95
N ASN A 135 12.93 -5.14 -4.02
CA ASN A 135 14.24 -5.76 -3.96
C ASN A 135 15.26 -5.10 -4.91
N SER A 136 16.52 -5.45 -4.70
CA SER A 136 17.66 -5.01 -5.51
C SER A 136 17.59 -5.45 -6.99
N ALA A 137 17.03 -6.63 -7.28
CA ALA A 137 16.95 -7.16 -8.66
C ALA A 137 15.90 -6.43 -9.52
N MET A 138 14.77 -6.07 -8.94
CA MET A 138 13.71 -5.27 -9.56
C MET A 138 14.04 -3.78 -9.58
N ASN A 139 15.04 -3.34 -8.81
CA ASN A 139 15.35 -1.95 -8.54
C ASN A 139 14.11 -1.10 -8.20
N GLY A 140 13.17 -1.70 -7.48
CA GLY A 140 11.82 -1.16 -7.33
C GLY A 140 10.92 -2.06 -6.48
N CYS A 141 9.63 -1.74 -6.49
CA CYS A 141 8.60 -2.41 -5.70
C CYS A 141 7.47 -2.96 -6.59
N LYS A 142 6.85 -4.06 -6.16
CA LYS A 142 5.69 -4.68 -6.81
C LYS A 142 4.74 -5.25 -5.76
N ILE A 143 3.44 -5.25 -6.08
CA ILE A 143 2.42 -5.92 -5.27
C ILE A 143 2.33 -7.37 -5.73
N LEU A 144 2.47 -8.31 -4.81
CA LEU A 144 2.32 -9.74 -5.03
C LEU A 144 1.13 -10.28 -4.22
N ALA A 145 0.46 -11.29 -4.75
CA ALA A 145 -0.62 -11.99 -4.06
C ALA A 145 -0.04 -12.93 -2.98
N TRP A 146 -0.70 -13.02 -1.83
CA TRP A 146 -0.34 -14.00 -0.80
C TRP A 146 -0.75 -15.41 -1.25
N ASP A 147 0.20 -16.35 -1.33
CA ASP A 147 -0.05 -17.71 -1.82
C ASP A 147 -0.33 -18.75 -0.72
N GLY A 148 -0.29 -18.34 0.55
CA GLY A 148 -0.54 -19.24 1.67
C GLY A 148 0.69 -19.99 2.19
N SER A 149 1.89 -19.79 1.63
CA SER A 149 3.12 -20.42 2.12
C SER A 149 3.79 -19.61 3.24
N THR A 150 4.44 -20.32 4.17
CA THR A 150 5.14 -19.73 5.32
C THR A 150 6.34 -18.89 4.88
N TRP A 151 6.37 -17.64 5.37
CA TRP A 151 7.36 -16.59 5.13
C TRP A 151 7.43 -16.09 3.67
N PRO A 152 7.51 -14.78 3.45
CA PRO A 152 7.58 -14.16 2.12
C PRO A 152 8.87 -14.44 1.33
N ALA A 153 9.69 -15.39 1.80
CA ALA A 153 10.97 -15.75 1.22
C ALA A 153 10.85 -16.23 -0.24
N GLY A 154 9.77 -16.93 -0.63
CA GLY A 154 9.63 -17.41 -2.01
C GLY A 154 9.33 -16.33 -3.06
N TYR A 155 8.52 -15.32 -2.72
CA TYR A 155 8.00 -14.34 -3.70
C TYR A 155 8.75 -13.01 -3.73
N CYS A 156 9.44 -12.65 -2.65
CA CYS A 156 10.30 -11.47 -2.62
C CYS A 156 11.80 -11.85 -2.73
N ASP A 157 12.08 -12.98 -3.40
CA ASP A 157 13.43 -13.48 -3.67
C ASP A 157 14.12 -12.61 -4.75
N PRO A 158 15.30 -12.02 -4.49
CA PRO A 158 16.06 -11.27 -5.47
C PRO A 158 16.59 -12.16 -6.61
N THR A 159 16.62 -13.49 -6.46
CA THR A 159 17.00 -14.42 -7.53
C THR A 159 15.83 -14.74 -8.47
N HIS A 160 14.58 -14.46 -8.06
CA HIS A 160 13.36 -14.66 -8.85
C HIS A 160 12.42 -13.45 -8.74
N PRO A 161 12.76 -12.30 -9.34
CA PRO A 161 12.00 -11.05 -9.21
C PRO A 161 10.57 -11.07 -9.79
N ASP A 162 10.21 -12.11 -10.55
CA ASP A 162 9.05 -12.09 -11.46
C ASP A 162 7.95 -13.09 -11.08
N ASN A 163 8.23 -14.01 -10.17
CA ASN A 163 7.38 -15.18 -9.85
C ASN A 163 6.28 -14.87 -8.83
#